data_AF-A0A2J6J7B1-F1
#
_entry.id   AF-A0A2J6J7B1-F1
#
_cell.length_a   1.000
_cell.length_b   1.000
_cell.length_c   1.000
_cell.angle_alpha   90.00
_cell.angle_beta   90.00
_cell.angle_gamma   90.00
#
_symmetry.space_group_name_H-M   'P 1'
#
loop_
_entity.id
_entity.type
_entity.pdbx_description
1 polymer ?
#
loop_
_entity_poly.entity_id
_entity_poly.type
_entity_poly.pdbx_seq_one_letter_code
_entity_poly.pdbx_strand_id
1 'polypeptide(L)'
;MKTNPSISVLWLVLLIVVFPFLASASWDYSKRSIPLDEILSGGPPRDGIPALTEPAFVAADRAGFMRADEQVMGVFLNGIAKAYPTRILSWHELVNDRFGKQPVLVSW
;
A
#
# COMPACT_ATOMS: atom_id res chain seq x y z
N MET A 1 31.29 16.19 36.73
CA MET A 1 32.12 16.42 35.53
C MET A 1 31.17 16.73 34.37
N LYS A 2 31.12 17.98 33.87
CA LYS A 2 30.16 18.38 32.81
C LYS A 2 30.63 17.82 31.47
N THR A 3 29.84 16.96 30.85
CA THR A 3 30.13 16.43 29.51
C THR A 3 30.07 17.56 28.49
N ASN A 4 31.08 17.67 27.63
CA ASN A 4 31.17 18.72 26.61
C ASN A 4 30.18 18.39 25.47
N PRO A 5 29.14 19.21 25.23
CA PRO A 5 28.04 18.86 24.33
C PRO A 5 28.49 18.66 22.87
N SER A 6 29.60 19.28 22.47
CA SER A 6 30.22 19.10 21.15
C SER A 6 30.74 17.67 20.91
N ILE A 7 31.27 17.03 21.96
CA ILE A 7 31.77 15.64 21.89
C ILE A 7 30.60 14.68 21.80
N SER A 8 29.51 14.91 22.54
CA SER A 8 28.29 14.10 22.48
C SER A 8 27.61 14.14 21.11
N VAL A 9 27.60 15.30 20.45
CA VAL A 9 27.05 15.45 19.10
C VAL A 9 27.90 14.71 18.06
N LEU A 10 29.22 14.77 18.18
CA LEU A 10 30.13 14.06 17.27
C LEU A 10 29.95 12.53 17.36
N TRP A 11 29.82 11.99 18.56
CA TRP A 11 29.54 10.56 18.76
C TRP A 11 28.18 10.14 18.22
N LEU A 12 27.16 11.01 18.34
CA LEU A 12 25.83 10.74 17.80
C LEU A 12 25.85 10.71 16.26
N VAL A 13 26.53 11.67 15.63
CA VAL A 13 26.69 11.71 14.16
C VAL A 13 27.47 10.48 13.68
N LEU A 14 28.54 10.09 14.39
CA LEU A 14 29.32 8.90 14.05
C LEU A 14 28.47 7.62 14.14
N LEU A 15 27.65 7.49 15.18
CA LEU A 15 26.72 6.36 15.32
C LEU A 15 25.71 6.33 14.17
N ILE A 16 25.12 7.46 13.79
CA ILE A 16 24.14 7.53 12.69
C ILE A 16 24.76 7.18 11.33
N VAL A 17 26.04 7.50 11.10
CA VAL A 17 26.72 7.21 9.82
C VAL A 17 27.24 5.77 9.76
N VAL A 18 27.80 5.25 10.85
CA VAL A 18 28.45 3.93 10.88
C VAL A 18 27.43 2.80 11.05
N PHE A 19 26.36 3.03 11.81
CA PHE A 19 25.35 2.01 12.10
C PHE A 19 24.62 1.47 10.86
N PRO A 20 24.14 2.27 9.88
CA PRO A 20 23.50 1.74 8.68
C PRO A 20 24.47 1.00 7.74
N PHE A 21 25.78 1.27 7.83
CA PHE A 21 26.78 0.52 7.08
C PHE A 21 26.98 -0.89 7.65
N LEU A 22 27.03 -1.00 8.98
CA LEU A 22 27.11 -2.29 9.69
C LEU A 22 25.77 -3.06 9.69
N ALA A 23 24.65 -2.35 9.54
CA ALA A 23 23.30 -2.92 9.47
C ALA A 23 22.80 -3.10 8.03
N SER A 24 23.70 -3.21 7.05
CA SER A 24 23.32 -3.67 5.71
C SER A 24 22.95 -5.15 5.81
N ALA A 25 21.66 -5.43 5.93
CA ALA A 25 21.13 -6.78 5.80
C ALA A 25 21.37 -7.24 4.37
N SER A 26 22.48 -7.94 4.12
CA SER A 26 22.68 -8.66 2.88
C SER A 26 21.70 -9.84 2.87
N TRP A 27 20.76 -9.81 1.93
CA TRP A 27 19.88 -10.94 1.69
C TRP A 27 20.72 -12.07 1.07
N ASP A 28 20.78 -13.22 1.74
CA ASP A 28 21.45 -14.41 1.21
C ASP A 28 20.53 -15.15 0.23
N TYR A 29 20.70 -14.89 -1.06
CA TYR A 29 19.95 -15.54 -2.15
C TYR A 29 20.43 -16.97 -2.48
N SER A 30 21.45 -17.48 -1.77
CA SER A 30 21.92 -18.85 -1.94
C SER A 30 20.98 -19.88 -1.30
N LYS A 31 20.25 -19.49 -0.24
CA LYS A 31 19.29 -20.35 0.45
C LYS A 31 17.93 -20.27 -0.20
N ARG A 32 17.41 -21.42 -0.62
CA ARG A 32 16.14 -21.54 -1.34
C ARG A 32 15.43 -22.80 -0.87
N SER A 33 14.12 -22.70 -0.59
CA SER A 33 13.28 -23.85 -0.27
C SER A 33 12.66 -24.51 -1.50
N ILE A 34 12.70 -23.84 -2.66
CA ILE A 34 12.14 -24.30 -3.94
C ILE A 34 13.10 -23.98 -5.11
N PRO A 35 13.03 -24.74 -6.23
CA PRO A 35 13.73 -24.40 -7.47
C PRO A 35 13.30 -23.03 -8.04
N LEU A 36 14.22 -22.28 -8.66
CA LEU A 36 13.93 -20.93 -9.19
C LEU A 36 13.14 -20.95 -10.50
N ASP A 37 13.27 -22.01 -11.28
CA ASP A 37 12.55 -22.23 -12.53
C ASP A 37 11.06 -22.52 -12.32
N GLU A 38 10.66 -22.84 -11.08
CA GLU A 38 9.26 -22.91 -10.68
C GLU A 38 8.66 -21.52 -10.36
N ILE A 39 9.48 -20.47 -10.25
CA ILE A 39 9.02 -19.11 -10.02
C ILE A 39 8.65 -18.47 -11.36
N LEU A 40 7.35 -18.40 -11.62
CA LEU A 40 6.79 -17.80 -12.83
C LEU A 40 6.34 -16.35 -12.61
N SER A 41 6.29 -15.57 -13.68
CA SER A 41 5.72 -14.21 -13.64
C SER A 41 4.21 -14.27 -13.43
N GLY A 42 3.70 -13.45 -12.51
CA GLY A 42 2.26 -13.25 -12.31
C GLY A 42 1.56 -12.47 -13.44
N GLY A 43 2.31 -12.01 -14.46
CA GLY A 43 1.81 -11.26 -15.59
C GLY A 43 2.19 -9.78 -15.50
N PRO A 44 1.48 -8.96 -14.70
CA PRO A 44 1.83 -7.55 -14.51
C PRO A 44 3.22 -7.37 -13.89
N PRO A 45 4.02 -6.38 -14.33
CA PRO A 45 5.26 -6.02 -13.65
C PRO A 45 4.96 -5.43 -12.27
N ARG A 46 6.00 -5.17 -11.48
CA ARG A 46 5.89 -4.33 -10.29
C ARG A 46 5.19 -3.02 -10.67
N ASP A 47 4.18 -2.64 -9.89
CA ASP A 47 3.35 -1.44 -10.11
C ASP A 47 2.58 -1.43 -11.44
N GLY A 48 2.42 -2.60 -12.09
CA GLY A 48 1.70 -2.77 -13.36
C GLY A 48 0.18 -2.63 -13.26
N ILE A 49 -0.38 -2.61 -12.04
CA ILE A 49 -1.80 -2.38 -11.76
C ILE A 49 -1.89 -1.09 -10.93
N PRO A 50 -2.30 0.04 -11.52
CA PRO A 50 -2.33 1.31 -10.81
C PRO A 50 -3.54 1.38 -9.87
N ALA A 51 -3.28 1.69 -8.60
CA ALA A 51 -4.31 1.98 -7.63
C ALA A 51 -5.15 3.20 -8.02
N LEU A 52 -6.44 3.21 -7.66
CA LEU A 52 -7.31 4.36 -7.82
C LEU A 52 -7.16 5.29 -6.60
N THR A 53 -6.49 6.43 -6.79
CA THR A 53 -6.15 7.35 -5.68
C THR A 53 -7.12 8.50 -5.47
N GLU A 54 -7.92 8.82 -6.50
CA GLU A 54 -8.91 9.89 -6.47
C GLU A 54 -10.25 9.36 -6.98
N PRO A 55 -10.89 8.42 -6.25
CA PRO A 55 -12.14 7.81 -6.70
C PRO A 55 -13.26 8.84 -6.78
N ALA A 56 -13.92 8.88 -7.94
CA ALA A 56 -15.15 9.63 -8.12
C ALA A 56 -16.37 8.78 -7.78
N PHE A 57 -17.34 9.37 -7.07
CA PHE A 57 -18.58 8.70 -6.69
C PHE A 57 -19.78 9.39 -7.31
N VAL A 58 -20.78 8.58 -7.67
CA VAL A 58 -22.12 9.03 -8.03
C VAL A 58 -23.11 8.50 -7.00
N ALA A 59 -24.26 9.17 -6.87
CA ALA A 59 -25.36 8.63 -6.08
C ALA A 59 -25.88 7.34 -6.74
N ALA A 60 -26.39 6.41 -5.92
CA ALA A 60 -26.80 5.08 -6.38
C ALA A 60 -27.89 5.14 -7.47
N ASP A 61 -28.83 6.08 -7.35
CA ASP A 61 -29.89 6.34 -8.34
C ASP A 61 -29.38 6.93 -9.67
N ARG A 62 -28.15 7.47 -9.68
CA ARG A 62 -27.47 8.00 -10.87
C ARG A 62 -26.43 7.04 -11.44
N ALA A 63 -26.24 5.87 -10.84
CA ALA A 63 -25.29 4.85 -11.30
C ALA A 63 -25.82 4.03 -12.48
N GLY A 64 -26.29 4.67 -13.55
CA GLY A 64 -26.91 4.01 -14.70
C GLY A 64 -25.99 3.11 -15.53
N PHE A 65 -24.67 3.11 -15.24
CA PHE A 65 -23.70 2.21 -15.84
C PHE A 65 -23.67 0.82 -15.18
N MET A 66 -24.35 0.65 -14.05
CA MET A 66 -24.37 -0.60 -13.29
C MET A 66 -25.48 -1.53 -13.78
N ARG A 67 -25.20 -2.84 -13.76
CA ARG A 67 -26.23 -3.86 -13.94
C ARG A 67 -26.97 -4.08 -12.62
N ALA A 68 -28.23 -4.48 -12.69
CA ALA A 68 -29.07 -4.68 -11.50
C ALA A 68 -28.54 -5.77 -10.56
N ASP A 69 -27.77 -6.73 -11.09
CA ASP A 69 -27.18 -7.87 -10.40
C ASP A 69 -25.67 -7.73 -10.15
N GLU A 70 -25.07 -6.58 -10.49
CA GLU A 70 -23.63 -6.38 -10.36
C GLU A 70 -23.22 -6.24 -8.89
N GLN A 71 -22.23 -7.04 -8.47
CA GLN A 71 -21.75 -7.04 -7.09
C GLN A 71 -20.90 -5.82 -6.79
N VAL A 72 -21.10 -5.29 -5.58
CA VAL A 72 -20.31 -4.21 -5.01
C VAL A 72 -19.72 -4.63 -3.67
N MET A 73 -18.53 -4.15 -3.37
CA MET A 73 -18.02 -4.13 -2.00
C MET A 73 -18.61 -2.89 -1.32
N GLY A 74 -19.45 -3.10 -0.31
CA GLY A 74 -20.02 -2.01 0.50
C GLY A 74 -19.16 -1.71 1.71
N VAL A 75 -18.83 -0.44 1.94
CA VAL A 75 -18.12 0.01 3.15
C VAL A 75 -18.97 1.07 3.84
N PHE A 76 -19.30 0.82 5.11
CA PHE A 76 -19.97 1.79 5.97
C PHE A 76 -19.08 2.11 7.15
N LEU A 77 -18.62 3.36 7.21
CA LEU A 77 -17.68 3.82 8.23
C LEU A 77 -17.97 5.28 8.58
N ASN A 78 -18.03 5.58 9.88
CA ASN A 78 -18.27 6.93 10.40
C ASN A 78 -19.52 7.62 9.79
N GLY A 79 -20.59 6.86 9.56
CA GLY A 79 -21.83 7.37 8.98
C GLY A 79 -21.80 7.59 7.45
N ILE A 80 -20.69 7.27 6.79
CA ILE A 80 -20.55 7.38 5.33
C ILE A 80 -20.63 5.97 4.74
N ALA A 81 -21.59 5.77 3.84
CA ALA A 81 -21.73 4.55 3.05
C ALA A 81 -21.18 4.78 1.64
N LYS A 82 -20.31 3.90 1.17
CA LYS A 82 -19.81 3.88 -0.21
C LYS A 82 -19.85 2.46 -0.75
N ALA A 83 -20.02 2.33 -2.07
CA ALA A 83 -20.03 1.07 -2.78
C ALA A 83 -18.97 1.09 -3.89
N TYR A 84 -18.18 0.03 -3.98
CA TYR A 84 -17.11 -0.12 -4.95
C TYR A 84 -17.46 -1.32 -5.86
N PRO A 85 -17.82 -1.08 -7.13
CA PRO A 85 -18.13 -2.17 -8.06
C PRO A 85 -16.95 -3.13 -8.20
N THR A 86 -17.21 -4.43 -8.03
CA THR A 86 -16.19 -5.48 -8.14
C THR A 86 -15.46 -5.42 -9.47
N ARG A 87 -16.17 -5.11 -10.57
CA ARG A 87 -15.58 -4.90 -11.89
C ARG A 87 -14.52 -3.80 -11.90
N ILE A 88 -14.72 -2.68 -11.20
CA ILE A 88 -13.72 -1.60 -11.12
C ILE A 88 -12.55 -2.03 -10.23
N LEU A 89 -12.86 -2.69 -9.10
CA LEU A 89 -11.83 -3.26 -8.22
C LEU A 89 -10.96 -4.30 -8.93
N SER A 90 -11.50 -5.13 -9.83
CA SER A 90 -10.69 -6.09 -10.59
C SER A 90 -9.67 -5.44 -11.53
N TRP A 91 -9.89 -4.19 -11.96
CA TRP A 91 -8.95 -3.46 -12.81
C TRP A 91 -7.89 -2.68 -12.03
N HIS A 92 -8.24 -2.20 -10.83
CA HIS A 92 -7.37 -1.32 -10.04
C HIS A 92 -6.78 -2.00 -8.80
N GLU A 93 -7.38 -3.10 -8.35
CA GLU A 93 -7.14 -3.91 -7.14
C GLU A 93 -7.17 -3.15 -5.80
N LEU A 94 -6.81 -1.88 -5.81
CA LEU A 94 -6.63 -1.01 -4.66
C LEU A 94 -7.30 0.34 -4.94
N VAL A 95 -8.12 0.79 -3.99
CA VAL A 95 -8.70 2.14 -3.98
C VAL A 95 -8.26 2.85 -2.71
N ASN A 96 -7.48 3.91 -2.85
CA ASN A 96 -7.12 4.79 -1.75
C ASN A 96 -8.22 5.85 -1.60
N ASP A 97 -9.08 5.67 -0.60
CA ASP A 97 -10.24 6.53 -0.36
C ASP A 97 -10.17 7.20 1.03
N ARG A 98 -11.11 8.11 1.29
CA ARG A 98 -11.30 8.77 2.57
C ARG A 98 -12.77 8.74 3.00
N PHE A 99 -12.99 8.39 4.26
CA PHE A 99 -14.27 8.50 4.95
C PHE A 99 -14.16 9.68 5.92
N GLY A 100 -14.50 10.87 5.42
CA GLY A 100 -14.21 12.13 6.10
C GLY A 100 -12.70 12.36 6.17
N LYS A 101 -12.14 12.42 7.39
CA LYS A 101 -10.69 12.59 7.61
C LYS A 101 -9.93 11.26 7.65
N GLN A 102 -10.62 10.12 7.72
CA GLN A 102 -9.99 8.82 7.90
C GLN A 102 -9.59 8.24 6.53
N PRO A 103 -8.28 8.02 6.26
CA PRO A 103 -7.83 7.30 5.08
C PRO A 103 -8.20 5.82 5.19
N VAL A 104 -8.67 5.24 4.08
CA VAL A 104 -9.07 3.84 3.98
C VAL A 104 -8.55 3.28 2.67
N LEU A 105 -7.88 2.13 2.74
CA LEU A 105 -7.57 1.31 1.59
C LEU A 105 -8.67 0.26 1.42
N VAL A 106 -9.29 0.23 0.24
CA VAL A 106 -10.23 -0.82 -0.15
C VAL A 106 -9.53 -1.73 -1.17
N SER A 107 -9.60 -3.04 -0.93
CA SER A 107 -8.98 -4.07 -1.76
C SER A 107 -9.94 -5.26 -1.88
N TRP A 108 -9.76 -6.09 -2.91
CA TRP A 108 -10.47 -7.35 -3.08
C TRP A 108 -9.51 -8.54 -3.18
#